data_AF-A0A0C2GSC5-F1
#
_entry.id   AF-A0A0C2GSC5-F1
#
_cell.length_a   1.000
_cell.length_b   1.000
_cell.length_c   1.000
_cell.angle_alpha   90.00
_cell.angle_beta   90.00
_cell.angle_gamma   90.00
#
_symmetry.space_group_name_H-M   'P 1'
#
loop_
_entity.id
_entity.type
_entity.pdbx_description
1 polymer ?
#
loop_
_entity_poly.entity_id
_entity_poly.type
_entity_poly.pdbx_seq_one_letter_code
_entity_poly.pdbx_strand_id
1 'polypeptide(L)'
;MADVWKSQGRKFCEICKVWFGDNRASIEFHERGKKHKDALAAKLRELSKKSRENEKAQAKMSSALAAMEAAALKAMRENGEGIEHGPALPATGLASKIFDPRQFKDVNSMARELAKRKNELQELKRVR
;
A
#
# COMPACT_ATOMS: atom_id res chain seq x y z
N MET A 1 59.66 2.50 -18.14
CA MET A 1 58.38 2.85 -17.49
C MET A 1 57.29 2.17 -18.28
N ALA A 2 56.53 1.26 -17.67
CA ALA A 2 55.47 0.54 -18.36
C ALA A 2 54.24 1.45 -18.49
N ASP A 3 53.73 1.61 -19.71
CA ASP A 3 52.49 2.33 -19.99
C ASP A 3 51.34 1.61 -19.26
N VAL A 4 50.73 2.26 -18.27
CA VAL A 4 49.61 1.71 -17.52
C VAL A 4 48.38 1.78 -18.44
N TRP A 5 48.00 0.64 -19.01
CA TRP A 5 46.76 0.55 -19.78
C TRP A 5 45.59 0.87 -18.86
N LYS A 6 44.98 2.04 -19.03
CA LYS A 6 43.74 2.40 -18.35
C LYS A 6 42.56 1.89 -19.15
N SER A 7 41.77 1.00 -18.56
CA SER A 7 40.49 0.60 -19.12
C SER A 7 39.55 1.81 -19.20
N GLN A 8 38.91 2.01 -20.35
CA GLN A 8 37.87 3.03 -20.48
C GLN A 8 36.65 2.64 -19.64
N GLY A 9 36.12 3.59 -18.88
CA GLY A 9 34.92 3.40 -18.06
C GLY A 9 33.69 3.03 -18.90
N ARG A 10 32.66 2.49 -18.25
CA ARG A 10 31.34 2.29 -18.85
C ARG A 10 30.30 3.07 -18.07
N LYS A 11 29.42 3.78 -18.78
CA LYS A 11 28.31 4.56 -18.22
C LYS A 11 26.99 3.82 -18.46
N PHE A 12 26.09 3.92 -17.48
CA PHE A 12 24.73 3.40 -17.59
C PHE A 12 23.74 4.53 -17.89
N CYS A 13 22.78 4.27 -18.79
CA CYS A 13 21.65 5.15 -19.01
C CYS A 13 20.39 4.59 -18.33
N GLU A 14 19.81 5.34 -17.40
CA GLU A 14 18.61 4.94 -16.66
C GLU A 14 17.33 4.94 -17.52
N ILE A 15 17.32 5.72 -18.60
CA ILE A 15 16.15 5.86 -19.48
C ILE A 15 16.10 4.67 -20.44
N CYS A 16 17.22 4.39 -21.11
CA CYS A 16 17.32 3.30 -22.08
C CYS A 16 17.68 1.95 -21.47
N LYS A 17 18.15 1.90 -20.22
CA LYS A 17 18.62 0.71 -19.51
C LYS A 17 19.75 -0.04 -20.25
N VAL A 18 20.69 0.71 -20.83
CA VAL A 18 21.85 0.16 -21.55
C VAL A 18 23.14 0.71 -20.98
N TRP A 19 24.17 -0.13 -20.97
CA TRP A 19 25.55 0.23 -20.67
C TRP A 19 26.30 0.59 -21.96
N PHE A 20 26.99 1.72 -21.96
CA PHE A 20 27.77 2.21 -23.10
C PHE A 20 29.15 2.71 -22.63
N GLY A 21 30.06 2.96 -23.57
CA GLY A 21 31.41 3.42 -23.25
C GLY A 21 31.41 4.85 -22.70
N ASP A 22 32.25 5.12 -21.70
CA ASP A 22 32.43 6.44 -21.10
C ASP A 22 33.37 7.31 -21.96
N ASN A 23 32.94 7.56 -23.20
CA ASN A 23 33.61 8.51 -24.08
C ASN A 23 32.60 9.58 -24.52
N ARG A 24 33.09 10.82 -24.67
CA ARG A 24 32.24 11.99 -24.96
C ARG A 24 31.38 11.78 -26.21
N ALA A 25 31.95 11.21 -27.27
CA ALA A 25 31.24 10.94 -28.53
C ALA A 25 30.10 9.91 -28.35
N SER A 26 30.28 8.86 -27.55
CA SER A 26 29.26 7.84 -27.29
C SER A 26 28.15 8.37 -26.39
N ILE A 27 28.49 9.21 -25.40
CA ILE A 27 27.48 9.90 -24.58
C ILE A 27 26.60 10.76 -25.48
N GLU A 28 27.22 11.59 -26.31
CA GLU A 28 26.54 12.54 -27.18
C GLU A 28 25.69 11.85 -28.25
N PHE A 29 26.19 10.76 -28.85
CA PHE A 29 25.41 9.95 -29.79
C PHE A 29 24.24 9.24 -29.10
N HIS A 30 24.44 8.72 -27.88
CA HIS A 30 23.40 8.06 -27.12
C HIS A 30 22.27 9.03 -26.75
N GLU A 31 22.61 10.18 -26.17
CA GLU A 31 21.64 11.20 -25.73
C GLU A 31 20.90 11.85 -26.92
N ARG A 32 21.59 12.03 -28.06
CA ARG A 32 20.95 12.55 -29.27
C ARG A 32 20.14 11.51 -30.04
N GLY A 33 20.35 10.23 -29.76
CA GLY A 33 19.68 9.12 -30.42
C GLY A 33 18.16 9.21 -30.31
N LYS A 34 17.45 8.91 -31.41
CA LYS A 34 15.98 8.96 -31.47
C LYS A 34 15.32 8.09 -30.39
N LYS A 35 15.84 6.88 -30.17
CA LYS A 35 15.35 5.97 -29.11
C LYS A 35 15.43 6.60 -27.71
N HIS A 36 16.51 7.31 -27.41
CA HIS A 36 16.70 7.96 -26.11
C HIS A 36 15.71 9.12 -25.93
N LYS A 37 15.59 10.00 -26.92
CA LYS A 37 14.65 11.13 -26.90
C LYS A 37 13.20 10.68 -26.80
N ASP A 38 12.81 9.66 -27.56
CA ASP A 38 11.45 9.12 -27.54
C ASP A 38 11.13 8.49 -26.18
N ALA A 39 12.06 7.71 -25.61
CA ALA A 39 11.91 7.12 -24.28
C ALA A 39 11.88 8.18 -23.16
N LEU A 40 12.70 9.24 -23.27
CA LEU A 40 12.70 10.35 -22.33
C LEU A 40 11.36 11.11 -22.38
N ALA A 41 10.86 11.42 -23.57
CA ALA A 41 9.56 12.06 -23.75
C ALA A 41 8.40 11.21 -23.21
N ALA A 42 8.45 9.89 -23.42
CA ALA A 42 7.47 8.97 -22.85
C ALA A 42 7.53 8.98 -21.31
N LYS A 43 8.73 8.91 -20.71
CA LYS A 43 8.90 8.94 -19.25
C LYS A 43 8.40 10.26 -18.65
N LEU A 44 8.62 11.39 -19.31
CA LEU A 44 8.09 12.70 -18.88
C LEU A 44 6.55 12.74 -18.91
N ARG A 45 5.92 12.17 -19.95
CA ARG A 45 4.46 12.08 -20.05
C ARG A 45 3.88 11.18 -18.95
N GLU A 46 4.48 10.02 -18.72
CA GLU A 46 4.07 9.11 -17.65
C GLU A 46 4.21 9.75 -16.26
N LEU A 47 5.32 10.46 -16.00
CA LEU A 47 5.52 11.16 -14.74
C LEU A 47 4.46 12.26 -14.52
N SER A 48 4.15 13.03 -15.58
CA SER A 48 3.12 14.07 -15.53
C SER A 48 1.73 13.48 -15.25
N LYS A 49 1.38 12.36 -15.88
CA LYS A 49 0.12 11.65 -15.63
C LYS A 49 0.05 11.10 -14.20
N LYS A 50 1.14 10.48 -13.75
CA LYS A 50 1.25 9.94 -12.38
C LYS A 50 1.14 11.03 -11.33
N SER A 51 1.70 12.22 -11.55
CA SER A 51 1.54 13.36 -10.63
C SER A 51 0.08 13.73 -10.45
N ARG A 52 -0.66 13.91 -11.56
CA ARG A 52 -2.09 14.27 -11.52
C ARG A 52 -2.95 13.20 -10.87
N GLU A 53 -2.65 11.93 -11.10
CA GLU A 53 -3.36 10.83 -10.45
C GLU A 53 -3.06 10.75 -8.96
N ASN A 54 -1.80 10.96 -8.58
CA ASN A 54 -1.37 10.99 -7.18
C ASN A 54 -2.01 12.17 -6.43
N GLU A 55 -2.09 13.36 -7.03
CA GLU A 55 -2.80 14.51 -6.46
C GLU A 55 -4.28 14.19 -6.21
N LYS A 56 -4.97 13.57 -7.18
CA LYS A 56 -6.37 13.14 -7.01
C LYS A 56 -6.53 12.07 -5.94
N ALA A 57 -5.62 11.11 -5.87
CA ALA A 57 -5.63 10.05 -4.87
C ALA A 57 -5.39 10.63 -3.46
N GLN A 58 -4.42 11.53 -3.34
CA GLN A 58 -4.14 12.25 -2.09
C GLN A 58 -5.32 13.11 -1.66
N ALA A 59 -5.97 13.84 -2.57
CA ALA A 59 -7.17 14.62 -2.24
C ALA A 59 -8.33 13.75 -1.74
N LYS A 60 -8.54 12.58 -2.35
CA LYS A 60 -9.53 11.61 -1.86
C LYS A 60 -9.14 11.07 -0.48
N MET A 61 -7.87 10.69 -0.31
CA MET A 61 -7.36 10.21 0.97
C MET A 61 -7.53 11.26 2.08
N SER A 62 -7.15 12.51 1.82
CA SER A 62 -7.29 13.60 2.79
C SER A 62 -8.76 13.89 3.11
N SER A 63 -9.66 13.83 2.13
CA SER A 63 -11.11 13.98 2.39
C SER A 63 -11.67 12.84 3.25
N ALA A 64 -11.20 11.61 3.02
CA ALA A 64 -11.64 10.46 3.80
C ALA A 64 -11.12 10.54 5.24
N LEU A 65 -9.85 10.93 5.42
CA LEU A 65 -9.26 11.15 6.74
C LEU A 65 -9.99 12.27 7.50
N ALA A 66 -10.26 13.41 6.85
CA ALA A 66 -10.99 14.50 7.49
C ALA A 66 -12.42 14.08 7.91
N ALA A 67 -13.11 13.28 7.10
CA ALA A 67 -14.43 12.75 7.46
C ALA A 67 -14.38 11.76 8.63
N MET A 68 -13.37 10.89 8.67
CA MET A 68 -13.13 9.96 9.78
C MET A 68 -12.80 10.71 11.07
N GLU A 69 -11.92 11.71 11.01
CA GLU A 69 -11.55 12.56 12.14
C GLU A 69 -12.75 13.33 12.68
N ALA A 70 -13.57 13.93 11.80
CA ALA A 70 -14.78 14.62 12.21
C ALA A 70 -15.80 13.67 12.87
N ALA A 71 -15.99 12.47 12.32
CA ALA A 71 -16.86 11.46 12.92
C ALA A 71 -16.33 10.98 14.29
N ALA A 72 -15.01 10.78 14.41
CA ALA A 72 -14.38 10.41 15.67
C ALA A 72 -14.53 11.51 16.72
N LEU A 73 -14.25 12.77 16.37
CA LEU A 73 -14.43 13.91 17.27
C LEU A 73 -15.88 14.08 17.71
N LYS A 74 -16.84 13.89 16.80
CA LYS A 74 -18.28 13.91 17.13
C LYS A 74 -18.62 12.81 18.14
N ALA A 75 -18.18 11.58 17.90
CA ALA A 75 -18.41 10.46 18.82
C ALA A 75 -17.75 10.71 20.19
N MET A 76 -16.54 11.29 20.22
CA MET A 76 -15.85 11.67 21.46
C MET A 76 -16.60 12.76 22.23
N ARG A 77 -17.18 13.74 21.53
CA ARG A 77 -17.98 14.81 22.15
C ARG A 77 -19.31 14.29 22.70
N GLU A 78 -19.96 13.40 21.98
CA GLU A 78 -21.27 12.83 22.37
C GLU A 78 -21.15 11.85 23.54
N ASN A 79 -20.04 11.12 23.64
CA ASN A 79 -19.84 10.09 24.67
C ASN A 79 -18.94 10.52 25.84
N GLY A 80 -18.50 11.79 25.88
CA GLY A 80 -17.84 12.39 27.04
C GLY A 80 -16.68 11.59 27.62
N GLU A 81 -15.46 11.96 27.21
CA GLU A 81 -14.20 11.71 27.92
C GLU A 81 -13.47 10.37 27.64
N GLY A 82 -12.15 10.53 27.50
CA GLY A 82 -11.06 9.54 27.59
C GLY A 82 -11.42 8.06 27.47
N ILE A 83 -11.34 7.51 26.26
CA ILE A 83 -11.27 6.06 26.09
C ILE A 83 -9.83 5.63 26.40
N GLU A 84 -9.59 5.14 27.63
CA GLU A 84 -8.36 4.43 28.06
C GLU A 84 -8.12 3.13 27.25
N HIS A 85 -9.05 2.76 26.37
CA HIS A 85 -8.97 1.64 25.44
C HIS A 85 -9.20 2.15 24.01
N GLY A 86 -8.30 1.80 23.09
CA GLY A 86 -8.35 2.25 21.69
C GLY A 86 -9.70 2.04 21.01
N PRO A 87 -9.94 2.71 19.87
CA PRO A 87 -11.29 2.96 19.33
C PRO A 87 -12.08 1.66 19.26
N ALA A 88 -13.06 1.53 20.16
CA ALA A 88 -14.07 0.51 20.02
C ALA A 88 -14.81 0.85 18.73
N LEU A 89 -14.60 0.01 17.71
CA LEU A 89 -15.43 -0.05 16.52
C LEU A 89 -16.89 0.12 16.95
N PRO A 90 -17.73 0.78 16.14
CA PRO A 90 -19.14 0.91 16.44
C PRO A 90 -19.68 -0.45 16.85
N ALA A 91 -20.57 -0.49 17.86
CA ALA A 91 -21.28 -1.68 18.30
C ALA A 91 -22.24 -2.21 17.22
N THR A 92 -21.78 -2.28 15.97
CA THR A 92 -22.02 -3.46 15.16
C THR A 92 -21.81 -4.64 16.10
N GLY A 93 -22.87 -5.40 16.39
CA GLY A 93 -22.83 -6.59 17.25
C GLY A 93 -21.95 -7.72 16.68
N LEU A 94 -20.89 -7.38 15.94
CA LEU A 94 -19.81 -8.21 15.46
C LEU A 94 -18.77 -8.49 16.56
N ALA A 95 -18.52 -7.56 17.49
CA ALA A 95 -17.51 -7.74 18.54
C ALA A 95 -17.79 -9.01 19.40
N SER A 96 -19.06 -9.29 19.70
CA SER A 96 -19.48 -10.48 20.44
C SER A 96 -19.50 -11.77 19.60
N LYS A 97 -19.39 -11.66 18.27
CA LYS A 97 -19.53 -12.79 17.32
C LYS A 97 -18.20 -13.26 16.73
N ILE A 98 -17.12 -12.49 16.88
CA ILE A 98 -15.79 -12.87 16.42
C ILE A 98 -15.25 -13.96 17.35
N PHE A 99 -14.88 -15.10 16.78
CA PHE A 99 -14.28 -16.20 17.50
C PHE A 99 -12.85 -15.83 17.89
N ASP A 100 -12.56 -15.67 19.19
CA ASP A 100 -11.22 -15.41 19.70
C ASP A 100 -10.63 -16.71 20.31
N PRO A 101 -9.66 -17.35 19.65
CA PRO A 101 -9.03 -18.58 20.13
C PRO A 101 -8.31 -18.43 21.48
N ARG A 102 -7.96 -17.22 21.90
CA ARG A 102 -7.22 -16.97 23.15
C ARG A 102 -8.11 -17.05 24.40
N GLN A 103 -9.42 -17.06 24.23
CA GLN A 103 -10.38 -17.15 25.34
C GLN A 103 -10.57 -18.58 25.85
N PHE A 104 -10.13 -19.59 25.11
CA PHE A 104 -10.28 -20.99 25.47
C PHE A 104 -8.99 -21.53 26.11
N LYS A 105 -9.12 -22.15 27.29
CA LYS A 105 -7.98 -22.71 28.03
C LYS A 105 -7.42 -23.98 27.38
N ASP A 106 -8.29 -24.79 26.77
CA ASP A 106 -7.93 -26.09 26.19
C ASP A 106 -8.53 -26.28 24.79
N VAL A 107 -7.83 -27.01 23.91
CA VAL A 107 -8.28 -27.33 22.54
C VAL A 107 -9.62 -28.05 22.53
N ASN A 108 -9.89 -28.89 23.53
CA ASN A 108 -11.15 -29.62 23.65
C ASN A 108 -12.35 -28.69 23.96
N SER A 109 -12.12 -27.62 24.74
CA SER A 109 -13.14 -26.62 25.03
C SER A 109 -13.46 -25.76 23.78
N MET A 110 -12.41 -25.45 23.01
CA MET A 110 -12.51 -24.72 21.74
C MET A 110 -13.29 -25.51 20.68
N ALA A 111 -13.04 -26.82 20.56
CA ALA A 111 -13.73 -27.70 19.61
C ALA A 111 -15.25 -27.79 19.88
N ARG A 112 -15.65 -27.81 21.16
CA ARG A 112 -17.06 -27.83 21.57
C ARG A 112 -17.80 -26.55 21.18
N GLU A 113 -17.16 -25.39 21.36
CA GLU A 113 -17.74 -24.10 20.98
C GLU A 113 -17.90 -23.95 19.46
N LEU A 114 -16.89 -24.37 18.69
CA LEU A 114 -16.96 -24.37 17.22
C LEU A 114 -18.08 -25.29 16.70
N ALA A 115 -18.28 -26.46 17.33
CA ALA A 115 -19.38 -27.36 16.99
C ALA A 115 -20.75 -26.74 17.29
N LYS A 116 -20.89 -26.05 18.42
CA LYS A 116 -22.12 -25.33 18.79
C LYS A 116 -22.45 -24.23 17.79
N ARG A 117 -21.47 -23.39 17.45
CA ARG A 117 -21.64 -22.32 16.44
C ARG A 117 -21.98 -22.87 15.05
N LYS A 118 -21.38 -24.00 14.65
CA LYS A 118 -21.70 -24.68 13.40
C LYS A 118 -23.16 -25.16 13.36
N ASN A 119 -23.66 -25.70 14.47
CA ASN A 119 -25.06 -26.11 14.58
C ASN A 119 -26.01 -24.90 14.55
N GLU A 120 -25.72 -23.84 15.30
CA GLU A 120 -26.51 -22.60 15.27
C GLU A 120 -26.57 -21.99 13.86
N LEU A 121 -25.44 -21.98 13.13
CA LEU A 121 -25.38 -21.55 11.72
C LEU A 121 -26.18 -22.45 10.78
N GLN A 122 -26.21 -23.77 11.03
CA GLN A 122 -27.02 -24.71 10.24
C GLN A 122 -28.52 -24.52 10.49
N GLU A 123 -28.93 -24.30 11.73
CA GLU A 123 -30.32 -24.04 12.09
C GLU A 123 -30.79 -22.69 11.53
N LEU A 124 -29.98 -21.63 11.62
CA LEU A 124 -30.24 -20.34 10.98
C LEU A 124 -30.38 -20.43 9.46
N LYS A 125 -29.65 -21.36 8.81
CA LYS A 125 -29.77 -21.62 7.37
C LYS A 125 -30.97 -22.48 6.99
N ARG A 126 -31.54 -23.24 7.93
CA ARG A 126 -32.75 -24.05 7.72
C ARG A 126 -34.04 -23.25 7.92
N VAL A 127 -34.00 -22.24 8.79
CA VAL A 127 -35.14 -21.36 9.10
C VAL A 127 -35.30 -20.24 8.05
N ARG A 128 -34.30 -20.03 7.18
CA ARG A 128 -34.30 -19.05 6.10
C ARG A 128 -34.64 -19.68 4.76
#